data_AF-A0A165DNJ9-F1
#
_entry.id   AF-A0A165DNJ9-F1
#
_cell.length_a   1.000
_cell.length_b   1.000
_cell.length_c   1.000
_cell.angle_alpha   90.00
_cell.angle_beta   90.00
_cell.angle_gamma   90.00
#
_symmetry.space_group_name_H-M   'P 1'
#
loop_
_entity.id
_entity.type
_entity.pdbx_description
1 polymer ?
#
loop_
_entity_poly.entity_id
_entity_poly.type
_entity_poly.pdbx_seq_one_letter_code
_entity_poly.pdbx_strand_id
1 'polypeptide(L)'
;MARLTSFVGAMAVGDLVKSTLGPKGMNKILQSASGDGINVTNDGATILKSIHLDNAAAKILVNISKVQDDEVGDGTTSVCVLASELLREAEKLVMAKIHPQTIVEGFRIASAAALKALENAAVDNGSDP
;
A
#
# COMPACT_ATOMS: atom_id res chain seq x y z
N MET A 1 14.84 -18.44 -1.06
CA MET A 1 13.46 -18.69 -1.52
C MET A 1 12.42 -17.92 -0.69
N ALA A 2 12.43 -17.99 0.65
CA ALA A 2 11.48 -17.25 1.51
C ALA A 2 11.40 -15.72 1.28
N ARG A 3 12.52 -15.06 0.97
CA ARG A 3 12.54 -13.61 0.71
C ARG A 3 11.83 -13.22 -0.59
N LEU A 4 12.04 -14.01 -1.65
CA LEU A 4 11.39 -13.82 -2.96
C LEU A 4 9.88 -14.04 -2.85
N THR A 5 9.45 -15.06 -2.11
CA THR A 5 8.02 -15.31 -1.87
C THR A 5 7.37 -14.16 -1.10
N SER A 6 8.08 -13.50 -0.18
CA SER A 6 7.57 -12.31 0.52
C SER A 6 7.30 -11.13 -0.43
N PHE A 7 8.22 -10.81 -1.35
CA PHE A 7 8.03 -9.73 -2.32
C PHE A 7 6.83 -9.98 -3.24
N VAL A 8 6.73 -11.19 -3.81
CA VAL A 8 5.65 -11.54 -4.75
C VAL A 8 4.26 -11.39 -4.13
N GLY A 9 4.08 -11.84 -2.88
CA GLY A 9 2.78 -11.70 -2.21
C GLY A 9 2.39 -10.24 -1.93
N ALA A 10 3.35 -9.39 -1.55
CA ALA A 10 3.09 -7.98 -1.32
C ALA A 10 2.78 -7.23 -2.64
N MET A 11 3.50 -7.53 -3.72
CA MET A 11 3.22 -6.96 -5.04
C MET A 11 1.84 -7.36 -5.55
N ALA A 12 1.45 -8.63 -5.39
CA ALA A 12 0.12 -9.10 -5.79
C ALA A 12 -1.02 -8.36 -5.06
N VAL A 13 -0.82 -8.04 -3.77
CA VAL A 13 -1.77 -7.22 -3.01
C VAL A 13 -1.87 -5.80 -3.56
N GLY A 14 -0.74 -5.16 -3.87
CA GLY A 14 -0.71 -3.86 -4.51
C GLY A 14 -1.44 -3.86 -5.87
N ASP A 15 -1.17 -4.87 -6.70
CA ASP A 15 -1.79 -5.04 -8.01
C ASP A 15 -3.32 -5.24 -7.94
N LEU A 16 -3.82 -5.84 -6.84
CA LEU A 16 -5.25 -6.01 -6.62
C LEU A 16 -5.96 -4.69 -6.34
N VAL A 17 -5.36 -3.84 -5.50
CA VAL A 17 -5.97 -2.57 -5.07
C VAL A 17 -5.63 -1.40 -5.99
N LYS A 18 -4.58 -1.47 -6.83
CA LYS A 18 -4.19 -0.32 -7.67
C LYS A 18 -5.30 0.24 -8.57
N SER A 19 -6.19 -0.64 -9.05
CA SER A 19 -7.30 -0.24 -9.91
C SER A 19 -8.45 0.45 -9.18
N THR A 20 -8.45 0.46 -7.85
CA THR A 20 -9.44 1.17 -7.00
C THR A 20 -9.01 2.60 -6.69
N LEU A 21 -7.79 2.97 -7.08
CA LEU A 21 -7.18 4.24 -6.76
C LEU A 21 -7.82 5.41 -7.51
N GLY A 22 -8.21 6.44 -6.76
CA GLY A 22 -8.69 7.72 -7.29
C GLY A 22 -10.18 7.75 -7.66
N PRO A 23 -10.67 8.90 -8.16
CA PRO A 23 -12.10 9.12 -8.41
C PRO A 23 -12.66 8.29 -9.58
N LYS A 24 -11.78 7.74 -10.42
CA LYS A 24 -12.12 6.78 -11.49
C LYS A 24 -11.77 5.34 -11.12
N GLY A 25 -11.55 5.08 -9.83
CA GLY A 25 -11.31 3.75 -9.30
C GLY A 25 -12.47 2.81 -9.63
N MET A 26 -12.14 1.58 -9.98
CA MET A 26 -13.13 0.55 -10.28
C MET A 26 -13.52 -0.19 -9.02
N ASN A 27 -14.84 -0.32 -8.80
CA ASN A 27 -15.36 -1.18 -7.74
C ASN A 27 -14.88 -2.63 -7.89
N LYS A 28 -14.64 -3.29 -6.77
CA LYS A 28 -14.36 -4.71 -6.67
C LYS A 28 -15.59 -5.45 -6.17
N ILE A 29 -15.85 -6.59 -6.79
CA ILE A 29 -16.84 -7.55 -6.33
C ILE A 29 -16.11 -8.54 -5.45
N LEU A 30 -16.47 -8.57 -4.17
CA LEU A 30 -15.96 -9.48 -3.16
C LEU A 30 -17.03 -10.54 -2.90
N GLN A 31 -16.73 -11.79 -3.20
CA GLN A 31 -17.61 -12.92 -2.96
C GLN A 31 -17.06 -13.74 -1.79
N SER A 32 -17.87 -13.98 -0.77
CA SER A 32 -17.49 -14.84 0.33
C SER A 32 -17.28 -16.28 -0.14
N ALA A 33 -16.26 -16.97 0.40
CA ALA A 33 -15.99 -18.37 0.12
C ALA A 33 -17.14 -19.30 0.57
N SER A 34 -17.95 -18.89 1.55
CA SER A 34 -19.14 -19.61 1.99
C SER A 34 -20.32 -19.49 1.01
N GLY A 35 -20.21 -18.67 -0.04
CA GLY A 35 -21.26 -18.45 -1.03
C GLY A 35 -22.37 -17.48 -0.59
N ASP A 36 -22.39 -17.10 0.70
CA ASP A 36 -23.39 -16.19 1.25
C ASP A 36 -22.81 -14.77 1.35
N GLY A 37 -23.31 -13.85 0.54
CA GLY A 37 -22.91 -12.44 0.52
C GLY A 37 -21.96 -12.05 -0.63
N ILE A 38 -22.44 -11.11 -1.44
CA ILE A 38 -21.66 -10.34 -2.41
C ILE A 38 -21.51 -8.93 -1.85
N ASN A 39 -20.28 -8.45 -1.70
CA ASN A 39 -19.99 -7.07 -1.35
C ASN A 39 -19.35 -6.36 -2.54
N VAL A 40 -19.78 -5.15 -2.84
CA VAL A 40 -19.19 -4.31 -3.89
C VAL A 40 -18.60 -3.08 -3.22
N THR A 41 -17.30 -2.88 -3.36
CA THR A 41 -16.60 -1.78 -2.70
C THR A 41 -15.40 -1.30 -3.51
N ASN A 42 -15.06 -0.02 -3.35
CA ASN A 42 -13.83 0.59 -3.85
C ASN A 42 -12.83 0.89 -2.72
N ASP A 43 -13.21 0.64 -1.46
CA ASP A 43 -12.34 0.92 -0.31
C ASP A 43 -11.24 -0.15 -0.19
N GLY A 44 -9.99 0.30 -0.27
CA GLY A 44 -8.81 -0.54 -0.16
C GLY A 44 -8.76 -1.29 1.17
N ALA A 45 -9.11 -0.65 2.29
CA ALA A 45 -9.05 -1.30 3.60
C ALA A 45 -10.05 -2.47 3.70
N THR A 46 -11.27 -2.28 3.20
CA THR A 46 -12.31 -3.32 3.12
C THR A 46 -11.89 -4.47 2.21
N ILE A 47 -11.40 -4.18 1.00
CA ILE A 47 -10.91 -5.19 0.06
C ILE A 47 -9.82 -6.05 0.70
N LEU A 48 -8.85 -5.41 1.34
CA LEU A 48 -7.72 -6.07 1.98
C LEU A 48 -8.11 -6.92 3.19
N LYS A 49 -9.15 -6.52 3.94
CA LYS A 49 -9.70 -7.29 5.07
C LYS A 49 -10.42 -8.56 4.61
N SER A 50 -10.99 -8.57 3.41
CA SER A 50 -11.79 -9.69 2.89
C SER A 50 -10.97 -10.83 2.27
N ILE A 51 -9.66 -10.64 2.07
CA ILE A 51 -8.81 -11.62 1.38
C ILE A 51 -8.05 -12.46 2.41
N HIS A 52 -8.01 -13.77 2.18
CA HIS A 52 -7.15 -14.65 2.95
C HIS A 52 -5.70 -14.52 2.47
N LEU A 53 -4.81 -14.01 3.35
CA LEU A 53 -3.40 -13.79 3.04
C LEU A 53 -2.51 -14.64 3.94
N ASP A 54 -1.75 -15.57 3.33
CA ASP A 54 -0.74 -16.38 4.04
C ASP A 54 0.67 -15.77 4.01
N ASN A 55 0.84 -14.64 3.33
CA ASN A 55 2.12 -13.97 3.18
C ASN A 55 2.34 -12.88 4.24
N ALA A 56 3.45 -12.94 4.97
CA ALA A 56 3.76 -11.98 6.04
C ALA A 56 3.91 -10.54 5.54
N ALA A 57 4.53 -10.32 4.37
CA ALA A 57 4.69 -8.98 3.80
C ALA A 57 3.33 -8.42 3.30
N ALA A 58 2.47 -9.29 2.76
CA ALA A 58 1.11 -8.93 2.41
C ALA A 58 0.29 -8.49 3.66
N LYS A 59 0.42 -9.20 4.79
CA LYS A 59 -0.21 -8.81 6.06
C LYS A 59 0.25 -7.43 6.54
N ILE A 60 1.53 -7.08 6.34
CA ILE A 60 2.03 -5.74 6.66
C ILE A 60 1.33 -4.68 5.82
N LEU A 61 1.13 -4.90 4.51
CA LEU A 61 0.40 -3.96 3.65
C LEU A 61 -1.06 -3.76 4.10
N VAL A 62 -1.74 -4.82 4.52
CA VAL A 62 -3.10 -4.72 5.08
C VAL A 62 -3.11 -3.88 6.35
N ASN A 63 -2.13 -4.08 7.24
CA ASN A 63 -2.05 -3.32 8.48
C ASN A 63 -1.77 -1.84 8.22
N ILE A 64 -0.91 -1.51 7.27
CA ILE A 64 -0.64 -0.12 6.88
C ILE A 64 -1.92 0.56 6.36
N SER A 65 -2.69 -0.13 5.50
CA SER A 65 -3.97 0.40 5.01
C SER A 65 -5.00 0.61 6.13
N LYS A 66 -5.00 -0.23 7.17
CA LYS A 66 -5.88 -0.07 8.34
C LYS A 66 -5.47 1.12 9.20
N VAL A 67 -4.19 1.26 9.49
CA VAL A 67 -3.67 2.41 10.24
C VAL A 67 -4.01 3.72 9.53
N GLN A 68 -3.90 3.75 8.20
CA GLN A 68 -4.27 4.92 7.41
C GLN A 68 -5.78 5.25 7.49
N ASP A 69 -6.63 4.22 7.50
CA ASP A 69 -8.08 4.32 7.68
C ASP A 69 -8.42 4.88 9.07
N ASP A 70 -7.74 4.38 10.12
CA ASP A 70 -7.98 4.77 11.51
C ASP A 70 -7.50 6.21 11.82
N GLU A 71 -6.36 6.64 11.25
CA GLU A 71 -5.75 7.95 11.53
C GLU A 71 -6.34 9.10 10.69
N VAL A 72 -6.63 8.84 9.41
CA VAL A 72 -7.03 9.89 8.45
C VAL A 72 -8.36 9.58 7.77
N GLY A 73 -8.70 8.30 7.59
CA GLY A 73 -9.89 7.86 6.85
C GLY A 73 -9.80 8.05 5.33
N ASP A 74 -8.63 8.44 4.80
CA ASP A 74 -8.39 8.60 3.37
C ASP A 74 -6.98 8.10 3.00
N GLY A 75 -6.75 7.80 1.72
CA GLY A 75 -5.47 7.33 1.21
C GLY A 75 -5.18 5.85 1.51
N THR A 76 -6.16 5.09 1.99
CA THR A 76 -6.05 3.65 2.32
C THR A 76 -5.52 2.83 1.14
N THR A 77 -6.01 3.13 -0.07
CA THR A 77 -5.52 2.52 -1.32
C THR A 77 -4.14 3.05 -1.69
N SER A 78 -3.93 4.37 -1.62
CA SER A 78 -2.69 5.04 -2.01
C SER A 78 -1.49 4.50 -1.25
N VAL A 79 -1.61 4.34 0.07
CA VAL A 79 -0.51 3.87 0.92
C VAL A 79 -0.12 2.43 0.60
N CYS A 80 -1.11 1.57 0.31
CA CYS A 80 -0.86 0.18 -0.06
C CYS A 80 -0.15 0.07 -1.42
N VAL A 81 -0.63 0.83 -2.41
CA VAL A 81 -0.02 0.89 -3.75
C VAL A 81 1.41 1.40 -3.66
N LEU A 82 1.63 2.51 -2.97
CA LEU A 82 2.97 3.10 -2.82
C LEU A 82 3.96 2.14 -2.16
N ALA A 83 3.56 1.50 -1.05
CA ALA A 83 4.40 0.53 -0.36
C ALA A 83 4.72 -0.69 -1.24
N SER A 84 3.76 -1.16 -2.05
CA SER A 84 3.97 -2.30 -2.95
C SER A 84 4.97 -1.96 -4.08
N GLU A 85 4.94 -0.74 -4.61
CA GLU A 85 5.87 -0.30 -5.65
C GLU A 85 7.27 -0.03 -5.09
N LEU A 86 7.38 0.51 -3.86
CA LEU A 86 8.67 0.62 -3.16
C LEU A 86 9.32 -0.76 -2.96
N LEU A 87 8.52 -1.78 -2.62
CA LEU A 87 9.01 -3.16 -2.50
C LEU A 87 9.46 -3.73 -3.86
N ARG A 88 8.74 -3.41 -4.94
CA ARG A 88 9.11 -3.81 -6.32
C ARG A 88 10.46 -3.22 -6.74
N GLU A 89 10.71 -1.93 -6.44
CA GLU A 89 12.00 -1.31 -6.71
C GLU A 89 13.10 -1.84 -5.78
N ALA A 90 12.79 -2.08 -4.50
CA ALA A 90 13.73 -2.68 -3.55
C ALA A 90 14.18 -4.08 -3.99
N GLU A 91 13.28 -4.89 -4.57
CA GLU A 91 13.64 -6.20 -5.13
C GLU A 91 14.72 -6.08 -6.21
N LYS A 92 14.60 -5.12 -7.13
CA LYS A 92 15.61 -4.87 -8.18
C LYS A 92 16.98 -4.51 -7.59
N LEU A 93 16.99 -3.66 -6.57
CA LEU A 93 18.23 -3.27 -5.88
C LEU A 93 18.88 -4.46 -5.15
N VAL A 94 18.07 -5.31 -4.52
CA VAL A 94 18.55 -6.56 -3.91
C VAL A 94 19.10 -7.52 -4.97
N MET A 95 18.45 -7.64 -6.13
CA MET A 95 18.95 -8.42 -7.26
C MET A 95 20.29 -7.89 -7.77
N ALA A 96 20.48 -6.57 -7.76
CA ALA A 96 21.74 -5.89 -8.04
C ALA A 96 22.79 -6.01 -6.91
N LYS A 97 22.57 -6.89 -5.92
CA LYS A 97 23.47 -7.17 -4.79
C LYS A 97 23.68 -6.01 -3.82
N ILE A 98 22.79 -5.02 -3.81
CA ILE A 98 22.81 -3.97 -2.80
C ILE A 98 22.28 -4.53 -1.48
N HIS A 99 22.97 -4.22 -0.38
CA HIS A 99 22.60 -4.72 0.93
C HIS A 99 21.25 -4.09 1.40
N PRO A 100 20.29 -4.88 1.92
CA PRO A 100 18.96 -4.36 2.29
C PRO A 100 18.99 -3.19 3.29
N GLN A 101 19.92 -3.17 4.25
CA GLN A 101 20.06 -2.03 5.17
C GLN A 101 20.39 -0.73 4.43
N THR A 102 21.22 -0.78 3.39
CA THR A 102 21.55 0.38 2.56
C THR A 102 20.32 0.89 1.81
N ILE A 103 19.46 -0.02 1.32
CA ILE A 103 18.20 0.34 0.65
C ILE A 103 17.25 1.04 1.63
N VAL A 104 17.09 0.47 2.84
CA VAL A 104 16.25 1.05 3.90
C VAL A 104 16.74 2.44 4.28
N GLU A 105 18.04 2.62 4.44
CA GLU A 105 18.62 3.94 4.76
C GLU A 105 18.38 4.95 3.63
N GLY A 106 18.56 4.53 2.37
CA GLY A 106 18.24 5.36 1.21
C GLY A 106 16.77 5.79 1.18
N PHE A 107 15.84 4.87 1.48
CA PHE A 107 14.41 5.20 1.56
C PHE A 107 14.08 6.15 2.72
N ARG A 108 14.76 6.06 3.87
CA ARG A 108 14.58 7.02 4.97
C ARG A 108 15.02 8.43 4.57
N ILE A 109 16.19 8.55 3.93
CA ILE A 109 16.70 9.82 3.43
C ILE A 109 15.72 10.41 2.40
N ALA A 110 15.26 9.59 1.45
CA ALA A 110 14.28 10.01 0.45
C ALA A 110 12.96 10.44 1.07
N SER A 111 12.46 9.72 2.08
CA SER A 111 11.22 10.05 2.80
C SER A 111 11.33 11.40 3.51
N ALA A 112 12.45 11.67 4.18
CA ALA A 112 12.67 12.95 4.87
C ALA A 112 12.73 14.12 3.87
N ALA A 113 13.38 13.93 2.72
CA ALA A 113 13.43 14.92 1.66
C ALA A 113 12.05 15.17 1.03
N ALA A 114 11.28 14.10 0.77
CA ALA A 114 9.94 14.17 0.22
C ALA A 114 8.97 14.89 1.17
N LEU A 115 9.03 14.59 2.48
CA LEU A 115 8.21 15.26 3.48
C LEU A 115 8.50 16.77 3.51
N LYS A 116 9.78 17.15 3.56
CA LYS A 116 10.18 18.57 3.51
C LYS A 116 9.70 19.26 2.24
N ALA A 117 9.73 18.57 1.10
CA ALA A 117 9.21 19.12 -0.16
C ALA A 117 7.70 19.32 -0.13
N LEU A 118 6.95 18.36 0.46
CA LEU A 118 5.50 18.47 0.64
C LEU A 118 5.13 19.61 1.59
N GLU A 119 5.83 19.77 2.71
CA GLU A 119 5.63 20.88 3.65
C GLU A 119 5.85 22.25 2.98
N ASN A 120 6.91 22.39 2.19
CA ASN A 120 7.18 23.64 1.46
C ASN A 120 6.16 23.94 0.36
N ALA A 121 5.52 22.91 -0.20
CA ALA A 121 4.50 23.04 -1.23
C ALA A 121 3.08 23.15 -0.65
N ALA A 122 2.91 22.90 0.64
CA ALA A 122 1.62 22.95 1.30
C ALA A 122 1.08 24.38 1.35
N VAL A 123 -0.23 24.50 1.13
CA VAL A 123 -0.97 25.75 1.30
C VAL A 123 -1.85 25.59 2.53
N ASP A 124 -1.71 26.51 3.48
CA ASP A 124 -2.52 26.52 4.69
C ASP A 124 -3.92 27.09 4.36
N ASN A 125 -4.92 26.20 4.39
CA ASN A 125 -6.33 26.55 4.24
C ASN A 125 -7.09 26.38 5.58
N GLY A 126 -6.40 26.31 6.72
CA GLY A 126 -7.05 26.20 8.04
C GLY A 126 -7.89 27.43 8.41
N SER A 127 -7.72 28.52 7.67
CA SER A 127 -8.49 29.77 7.80
C SER A 127 -9.61 29.90 6.77
N ASP A 128 -9.71 28.97 5.81
CA ASP A 128 -10.77 29.03 4.79
C ASP A 128 -12.12 28.67 5.43
N PRO A 129 -13.19 29.42 5.10
CA PRO A 129 -14.50 29.32 5.75
C PRO A 129 -15.29 28.05 5.44
#